data_AF-A0A7J4TV92-F1
#
_entry.id   AF-A0A7J4TV92-F1
#
_cell.length_a   1.000
_cell.length_b   1.000
_cell.length_c   1.000
_cell.angle_alpha   90.00
_cell.angle_beta   90.00
_cell.angle_gamma   90.00
#
_symmetry.space_group_name_H-M   'P 1'
#
loop_
_entity.id
_entity.type
_entity.pdbx_description
1 polymer ?
#
loop_
_entity_poly.entity_id
_entity_poly.type
_entity_poly.pdbx_seq_one_letter_code
_entity_poly.pdbx_strand_id
1 'polypeptide(L)'
;PPNGIPFSDLIFQCGSVEWSKPQVIQSIKNLLFYNLPRVQVENTDAPGFDREDTYGKNHLVWDVLAEEEADRFQDLGVGFYYAPEFPAEVYINPSQGNTLKASYGRGGFDYLKYICVNAYHFTYTMTYPIVVNIVDESAFGDKGFIFRFATPILVDHNQGNRKDFRITQFERLETDRDFCKRKQDKLFSVYAKDKMTGEDILDVNVTFSCVNTYDCYLGKTRNDGGVGRLSTLLPAFCSPGSVVVTHQDYATARKQLSPTNLEQRYVDVPLVPLKPLTLRVQKRKLINRELQDPISLEPGEYAVIFLNTQELEDFGSMREYPQLHGYTESQESYLDNLGGDLSKINLAKDRITYELNIVLLNADNEPIGGFIQDWTPDPNQIAGAEEVMLTVIEQIPHPINALQQAQMMMVLEDEKITKQIEHAFR
;
A
#
# COMPACT_ATOMS: atom_id res chain seq x y z
N PRO A 1 -7.80 12.13 7.29
CA PRO A 1 -7.83 11.61 8.69
C PRO A 1 -8.67 10.31 8.77
N PRO A 2 -8.39 9.40 9.73
CA PRO A 2 -8.99 8.05 9.78
C PRO A 2 -10.52 7.97 10.00
N ASN A 3 -11.21 9.12 10.07
CA ASN A 3 -12.63 9.23 10.46
C ASN A 3 -13.59 9.68 9.32
N GLY A 4 -13.14 9.69 8.05
CA GLY A 4 -13.96 10.08 6.90
C GLY A 4 -14.45 8.89 6.06
N ILE A 5 -15.37 9.12 5.11
CA ILE A 5 -15.72 8.14 4.07
C ILE A 5 -14.56 8.07 3.07
N PRO A 6 -13.85 6.93 2.93
CA PRO A 6 -12.71 6.86 2.03
C PRO A 6 -13.20 6.76 0.57
N PHE A 7 -12.96 7.77 -0.26
CA PHE A 7 -13.30 7.69 -1.69
C PHE A 7 -12.08 7.33 -2.54
N SER A 8 -11.25 8.31 -2.87
CA SER A 8 -10.03 8.12 -3.65
C SER A 8 -8.95 9.00 -3.07
N ASP A 9 -7.83 8.41 -2.70
CA ASP A 9 -6.70 9.20 -2.21
C ASP A 9 -5.39 8.41 -2.31
N LEU A 10 -4.30 9.15 -2.09
CA LEU A 10 -2.95 8.64 -1.91
C LEU A 10 -2.49 9.08 -0.52
N ILE A 11 -2.33 8.12 0.40
CA ILE A 11 -1.79 8.41 1.72
C ILE A 11 -0.32 7.99 1.74
N PHE A 12 0.56 8.95 2.04
CA PHE A 12 1.98 8.73 2.21
C PHE A 12 2.28 8.30 3.65
N GLN A 13 1.99 7.04 3.96
CA GLN A 13 2.17 6.45 5.28
C GLN A 13 2.56 4.98 5.15
N CYS A 14 3.50 4.52 5.96
CA CYS A 14 3.87 3.11 6.03
C CYS A 14 2.93 2.30 6.92
N GLY A 15 2.64 1.06 6.49
CA GLY A 15 1.62 0.20 7.08
C GLY A 15 0.33 0.15 6.27
N SER A 16 -0.48 -0.87 6.53
CA SER A 16 -1.78 -1.07 5.88
C SER A 16 -2.77 -0.05 6.43
N VAL A 17 -3.33 0.80 5.57
CA VAL A 17 -4.47 1.65 5.94
C VAL A 17 -5.76 0.85 5.75
N GLU A 18 -6.52 0.72 6.83
CA GLU A 18 -7.74 -0.07 6.89
C GLU A 18 -8.88 0.73 7.50
N TRP A 19 -10.09 0.50 7.00
CA TRP A 19 -11.33 1.05 7.55
C TRP A 19 -12.29 -0.08 7.88
N SER A 20 -13.01 0.08 9.00
CA SER A 20 -14.13 -0.78 9.33
C SER A 20 -15.31 -0.45 8.40
N LYS A 21 -15.72 -1.41 7.57
CA LYS A 21 -16.87 -1.27 6.67
C LYS A 21 -18.16 -0.89 7.43
N PRO A 22 -18.50 -1.51 8.59
CA PRO A 22 -19.62 -1.06 9.40
C PRO A 22 -19.55 0.41 9.83
N GLN A 23 -18.36 0.91 10.20
CA GLN A 23 -18.19 2.31 10.60
C GLN A 23 -18.36 3.26 9.40
N VAL A 24 -17.83 2.90 8.23
CA VAL A 24 -18.00 3.69 6.99
C VAL A 24 -19.47 3.79 6.59
N ILE A 25 -20.20 2.67 6.68
CA ILE A 25 -21.65 2.66 6.42
C ILE A 25 -22.38 3.58 7.40
N GLN A 26 -22.03 3.55 8.69
CA GLN A 26 -22.63 4.46 9.67
C GLN A 26 -22.31 5.93 9.38
N SER A 27 -21.08 6.23 8.95
CA SER A 27 -20.69 7.59 8.55
C SER A 27 -21.47 8.09 7.34
N ILE A 28 -21.74 7.24 6.35
CA ILE A 28 -22.63 7.55 5.21
C ILE A 28 -24.03 7.90 5.71
N LYS A 29 -24.62 7.05 6.56
CA LYS A 29 -25.95 7.29 7.11
C LYS A 29 -26.04 8.62 7.86
N ASN A 30 -25.04 8.94 8.66
CA ASN A 30 -24.98 10.20 9.40
C ASN A 30 -24.85 11.39 8.44
N LEU A 31 -24.02 11.28 7.40
CA LEU A 31 -23.89 12.34 6.39
C LEU A 31 -25.20 12.59 5.64
N LEU A 32 -25.92 11.54 5.26
CA LEU A 32 -27.24 11.67 4.65
C LEU A 32 -28.24 12.37 5.60
N PHE A 33 -28.26 11.96 6.87
CA PHE A 33 -29.14 12.55 7.89
C PHE A 33 -28.89 14.06 8.07
N TYR A 34 -27.63 14.49 8.12
CA TYR A 34 -27.30 15.90 8.34
C TYR A 34 -27.37 16.78 7.07
N ASN A 35 -27.14 16.22 5.88
CA ASN A 35 -27.04 17.02 4.66
C ASN A 35 -28.32 17.03 3.81
N LEU A 36 -29.10 15.95 3.79
CA LEU A 36 -30.34 15.94 2.99
C LEU A 36 -31.34 17.04 3.39
N PRO A 37 -31.53 17.37 4.68
CA PRO A 37 -32.41 18.49 5.06
C PRO A 37 -31.95 19.86 4.56
N ARG A 38 -30.70 19.99 4.12
CA ARG A 38 -30.15 21.23 3.57
C ARG A 38 -30.35 21.34 2.05
N VAL A 39 -30.80 20.27 1.38
CA VAL A 39 -31.08 20.31 -0.06
C VAL A 39 -32.30 21.18 -0.30
N GLN A 40 -32.18 22.11 -1.25
CA GLN A 40 -33.21 23.05 -1.66
C GLN A 40 -33.55 22.81 -3.12
N VAL A 41 -34.82 23.00 -3.48
CA VAL A 41 -35.27 22.97 -4.88
C VAL A 41 -35.34 24.40 -5.39
N GLU A 42 -34.76 24.66 -6.56
CA GLU A 42 -34.82 25.99 -7.16
C GLU A 42 -36.27 26.36 -7.50
N ASN A 43 -36.62 27.65 -7.36
CA ASN A 43 -37.98 28.16 -7.59
C ASN A 43 -39.05 27.61 -6.64
N THR A 44 -38.68 27.29 -5.40
CA THR A 44 -39.58 26.90 -4.31
C THR A 44 -39.36 27.79 -3.08
N ASP A 45 -40.27 27.76 -2.10
CA ASP A 45 -40.10 28.45 -0.82
C ASP A 45 -39.00 27.79 0.01
N ALA A 46 -37.79 28.32 -0.12
CA ALA A 46 -36.61 27.86 0.56
C ALA A 46 -35.90 29.04 1.25
N PRO A 47 -35.29 28.82 2.43
CA PRO A 47 -34.62 29.88 3.20
C PRO A 47 -33.38 30.46 2.49
N GLY A 48 -32.98 29.89 1.35
CA GLY A 48 -31.78 30.27 0.63
C GLY A 48 -30.51 29.81 1.33
N PHE A 49 -29.37 30.11 0.72
CA PHE A 49 -28.06 29.94 1.33
C PHE A 49 -27.46 31.33 1.62
N ASP A 50 -26.73 31.45 2.73
CA ASP A 50 -25.98 32.66 3.03
C ASP A 50 -25.01 32.98 1.89
N ARG A 51 -24.75 34.27 1.65
CA ARG A 51 -23.91 34.73 0.54
C ARG A 51 -22.48 34.17 0.58
N GLU A 52 -22.02 33.75 1.76
CA GLU A 52 -20.72 33.13 2.00
C GLU A 52 -20.75 31.59 1.82
N ASP A 53 -21.92 30.94 1.88
CA ASP A 53 -22.09 29.48 1.67
C ASP A 53 -22.18 29.14 0.18
N THR A 54 -21.10 29.45 -0.53
CA THR A 54 -20.90 29.10 -1.94
C THR A 54 -20.93 27.59 -2.19
N TYR A 55 -20.54 26.78 -1.19
CA TYR A 55 -20.56 25.33 -1.29
C TYR A 55 -22.00 24.79 -1.33
N GLY A 56 -22.84 25.18 -0.36
CA GLY A 56 -24.23 24.79 -0.29
C GLY A 56 -24.99 25.18 -1.55
N LYS A 57 -24.81 26.43 -2.01
CA LYS A 57 -25.42 26.91 -3.25
C LYS A 57 -25.08 26.04 -4.47
N ASN A 58 -23.83 25.61 -4.60
CA ASN A 58 -23.37 24.87 -5.78
C ASN A 58 -23.68 23.37 -5.74
N HIS A 59 -23.91 22.77 -4.57
CA HIS A 59 -24.03 21.31 -4.42
C HIS A 59 -25.36 20.83 -3.84
N LEU A 60 -26.14 21.72 -3.23
CA LEU A 60 -27.39 21.38 -2.53
C LEU A 60 -28.61 22.08 -3.12
N VAL A 61 -28.46 22.89 -4.18
CA VAL A 61 -29.58 23.44 -4.94
C VAL A 61 -29.86 22.54 -6.13
N TRP A 62 -31.11 22.08 -6.23
CA TRP A 62 -31.57 21.21 -7.30
C TRP A 62 -32.49 21.95 -8.26
N ASP A 63 -32.03 22.10 -9.49
CA ASP A 63 -32.84 22.57 -10.61
C ASP A 63 -33.54 21.37 -11.27
N VAL A 64 -34.78 21.11 -10.86
CA VAL A 64 -35.59 19.97 -11.32
C VAL A 64 -36.90 20.37 -11.96
N LEU A 65 -37.18 21.68 -12.02
CA LEU A 65 -38.40 22.24 -12.58
C LEU A 65 -38.09 22.79 -13.98
N ALA A 66 -39.01 22.62 -14.93
CA ALA A 66 -38.84 23.26 -16.22
C ALA A 66 -38.93 24.79 -16.04
N GLU A 67 -38.08 25.57 -16.72
CA GLU A 67 -38.05 27.04 -16.61
C GLU A 67 -39.45 27.67 -16.82
N GLU A 68 -40.23 27.09 -17.74
CA GLU A 68 -41.60 27.51 -18.07
C GLU A 68 -42.63 27.26 -16.96
N GLU A 69 -42.29 26.48 -15.93
CA GLU A 69 -43.14 26.18 -14.77
C GLU A 69 -42.58 26.75 -13.45
N ALA A 70 -41.39 27.36 -13.47
CA ALA A 70 -40.68 27.85 -12.27
C ALA A 70 -41.53 28.78 -11.39
N ASP A 71 -42.26 29.72 -11.99
CA ASP A 71 -43.07 30.69 -11.23
C ASP A 71 -44.28 30.06 -10.51
N ARG A 72 -44.66 28.82 -10.84
CA ARG A 72 -45.87 28.16 -10.32
C ARG A 72 -45.68 27.50 -8.97
N PHE A 73 -44.44 27.41 -8.47
CA PHE A 73 -44.12 26.61 -7.29
C PHE A 73 -43.40 27.41 -6.19
N GLN A 74 -43.31 28.74 -6.34
CA GLN A 74 -42.59 29.62 -5.41
C GLN A 74 -43.19 29.66 -3.99
N ASP A 75 -44.45 29.25 -3.85
CA ASP A 75 -45.20 29.15 -2.60
C ASP A 75 -45.16 27.75 -1.96
N LEU A 76 -44.52 26.78 -2.61
CA LEU A 76 -44.36 25.43 -2.08
C LEU A 76 -43.00 25.28 -1.40
N GLY A 77 -42.96 24.75 -0.19
CA GLY A 77 -41.72 24.33 0.46
C GLY A 77 -41.39 22.88 0.12
N VAL A 78 -40.17 22.59 -0.35
CA VAL A 78 -39.71 21.21 -0.61
C VAL A 78 -38.55 20.85 0.30
N GLY A 79 -38.67 19.71 0.99
CA GLY A 79 -37.65 19.23 1.92
C GLY A 79 -37.39 17.74 1.80
N PHE A 80 -36.14 17.35 2.03
CA PHE A 80 -35.68 15.96 1.96
C PHE A 80 -35.24 15.49 3.33
N TYR A 81 -35.60 14.26 3.68
CA TYR A 81 -35.23 13.66 4.95
C TYR A 81 -34.78 12.20 4.76
N TYR A 82 -33.77 11.83 5.54
CA TYR A 82 -33.30 10.46 5.68
C TYR A 82 -33.17 10.14 7.16
N ALA A 83 -33.61 8.96 7.57
CA ALA A 83 -33.44 8.45 8.93
C ALA A 83 -32.36 7.35 8.95
N PRO A 84 -31.37 7.37 9.85
CA PRO A 84 -30.35 6.32 9.94
C PRO A 84 -30.92 4.90 10.15
N GLU A 85 -32.12 4.79 10.74
CA GLU A 85 -32.86 3.54 10.91
C GLU A 85 -33.48 2.99 9.61
N PHE A 86 -33.54 3.79 8.54
CA PHE A 86 -34.06 3.31 7.26
C PHE A 86 -33.16 2.20 6.68
N PRO A 87 -33.79 1.19 6.04
CA PRO A 87 -33.03 0.11 5.39
C PRO A 87 -32.22 0.71 4.26
N ALA A 88 -30.90 0.58 4.34
CA ALA A 88 -29.96 1.03 3.33
C ALA A 88 -29.04 -0.13 2.99
N GLU A 89 -28.99 -0.48 1.71
CA GLU A 89 -28.04 -1.44 1.17
C GLU A 89 -26.82 -0.67 0.70
N VAL A 90 -25.66 -0.93 1.29
CA VAL A 90 -24.42 -0.25 0.93
C VAL A 90 -23.36 -1.30 0.65
N TYR A 91 -22.89 -1.29 -0.60
CA TYR A 91 -21.82 -2.13 -1.08
C TYR A 91 -20.61 -1.27 -1.45
N ILE A 92 -19.42 -1.72 -1.04
CA ILE A 92 -18.17 -0.97 -1.19
C ILE A 92 -17.14 -1.90 -1.83
N ASN A 93 -16.56 -1.48 -2.96
CA ASN A 93 -15.52 -2.21 -3.67
C ASN A 93 -14.22 -1.41 -3.76
N PRO A 94 -13.05 -2.05 -3.65
CA PRO A 94 -12.84 -3.41 -3.18
C PRO A 94 -13.09 -3.52 -1.65
N SER A 95 -13.59 -4.66 -1.17
CA SER A 95 -13.66 -4.94 0.27
C SER A 95 -13.34 -6.41 0.56
N GLN A 96 -12.81 -6.69 1.76
CA GLN A 96 -12.54 -8.04 2.24
C GLN A 96 -13.27 -8.26 3.57
N GLY A 97 -14.40 -8.98 3.52
CA GLY A 97 -15.29 -9.13 4.67
C GLY A 97 -15.79 -7.78 5.20
N ASN A 98 -15.52 -7.51 6.48
CA ASN A 98 -15.89 -6.26 7.17
C ASN A 98 -14.80 -5.17 7.13
N THR A 99 -13.76 -5.36 6.31
CA THR A 99 -12.63 -4.43 6.23
C THR A 99 -12.49 -3.88 4.81
N LEU A 100 -12.30 -2.57 4.71
CA LEU A 100 -11.82 -1.89 3.51
C LEU A 100 -10.32 -1.70 3.66
N LYS A 101 -9.54 -2.04 2.64
CA LYS A 101 -8.08 -2.00 2.70
C LYS A 101 -7.54 -1.19 1.54
N ALA A 102 -6.66 -0.25 1.81
CA ALA A 102 -5.92 0.44 0.76
C ALA A 102 -4.97 -0.55 0.07
N SER A 103 -4.74 -0.34 -1.22
CA SER A 103 -3.66 -1.04 -1.91
C SER A 103 -2.35 -0.46 -1.41
N TYR A 104 -1.71 -1.20 -0.51
CA TYR A 104 -0.41 -0.86 0.00
C TYR A 104 0.63 -1.16 -1.08
N GLY A 105 1.32 -0.13 -1.53
CA GLY A 105 2.38 -0.23 -2.51
C GLY A 105 3.50 0.74 -2.20
N ARG A 106 4.63 0.49 -2.82
CA ARG A 106 5.68 1.49 -2.97
C ARG A 106 5.36 2.32 -4.20
N GLY A 107 5.66 3.62 -4.20
CA GLY A 107 5.35 4.49 -5.35
C GLY A 107 5.86 3.88 -6.66
N GLY A 108 5.01 3.88 -7.69
CA GLY A 108 5.25 3.15 -8.94
C GLY A 108 6.29 3.78 -9.89
N PHE A 109 6.85 4.93 -9.52
CA PHE A 109 7.95 5.57 -10.22
C PHE A 109 9.27 5.30 -9.48
N ASP A 110 10.37 5.10 -10.20
CA ASP A 110 11.67 4.72 -9.64
C ASP A 110 12.16 5.63 -8.50
N TYR A 111 11.77 6.92 -8.51
CA TYR A 111 12.08 7.90 -7.47
C TYR A 111 11.06 8.00 -6.31
N LEU A 112 9.90 7.33 -6.39
CA LEU A 112 8.86 7.29 -5.33
C LEU A 112 8.69 5.91 -4.68
N LYS A 113 9.52 4.93 -5.04
CA LYS A 113 9.53 3.56 -4.49
C LYS A 113 9.72 3.49 -2.97
N TYR A 114 10.03 4.61 -2.34
CA TYR A 114 10.43 4.76 -0.94
C TYR A 114 9.30 5.33 -0.09
N ILE A 115 8.38 6.03 -0.75
CA ILE A 115 7.19 6.53 -0.10
C ILE A 115 6.21 5.35 -0.08
N CYS A 116 5.83 4.93 1.13
CA CYS A 116 4.73 4.01 1.31
C CYS A 116 3.46 4.71 0.85
N VAL A 117 2.95 4.30 -0.31
CA VAL A 117 1.75 4.84 -0.88
C VAL A 117 0.63 3.86 -0.58
N ASN A 118 -0.27 4.27 0.30
CA ASN A 118 -1.57 3.64 0.41
C ASN A 118 -2.46 4.29 -0.63
N ALA A 119 -2.54 3.67 -1.80
CA ALA A 119 -3.46 4.07 -2.85
C ALA A 119 -4.78 3.34 -2.66
N TYR A 120 -5.87 4.08 -2.62
CA TYR A 120 -7.20 3.48 -2.60
C TYR A 120 -8.15 4.23 -3.52
N HIS A 121 -9.04 3.47 -4.11
CA HIS A 121 -10.17 3.95 -4.86
C HIS A 121 -11.34 3.02 -4.53
N PHE A 122 -12.28 3.52 -3.74
CA PHE A 122 -13.48 2.78 -3.38
C PHE A 122 -14.67 3.25 -4.22
N THR A 123 -15.39 2.28 -4.78
CA THR A 123 -16.67 2.52 -5.43
C THR A 123 -17.80 2.11 -4.50
N TYR A 124 -18.73 3.02 -4.29
CA TYR A 124 -19.90 2.83 -3.46
C TYR A 124 -21.10 2.58 -4.37
N THR A 125 -21.70 1.41 -4.20
CA THR A 125 -22.98 1.07 -4.80
C THR A 125 -23.99 0.98 -3.66
N MET A 126 -24.97 1.87 -3.65
CA MET A 126 -25.92 1.95 -2.54
C MET A 126 -27.35 2.23 -2.99
N THR A 127 -28.27 1.64 -2.26
CA THR A 127 -29.70 1.85 -2.37
C THR A 127 -30.23 2.25 -1.00
N TYR A 128 -30.82 3.44 -0.90
CA TYR A 128 -31.43 3.91 0.34
C TYR A 128 -32.69 4.74 0.06
N PRO A 129 -33.73 4.65 0.89
CA PRO A 129 -34.92 5.45 0.72
C PRO A 129 -34.71 6.84 1.32
N ILE A 130 -35.25 7.87 0.66
CA ILE A 130 -35.45 9.19 1.25
C ILE A 130 -36.94 9.51 1.27
N VAL A 131 -37.34 10.40 2.19
CA VAL A 131 -38.69 10.96 2.24
C VAL A 131 -38.63 12.38 1.67
N VAL A 132 -39.50 12.65 0.72
CA VAL A 132 -39.72 13.97 0.17
C VAL A 132 -40.98 14.55 0.80
N ASN A 133 -40.87 15.75 1.35
CA ASN A 133 -41.98 16.53 1.88
C ASN A 133 -42.22 17.71 0.93
N ILE A 134 -43.45 17.90 0.50
CA ILE A 134 -43.91 19.10 -0.21
C ILE A 134 -44.94 19.77 0.70
N VAL A 135 -44.67 21.00 1.10
CA VAL A 135 -45.47 21.80 2.02
C VAL A 135 -46.13 22.91 1.22
N ASP A 136 -47.44 23.03 1.35
CA ASP A 136 -48.24 24.14 0.83
C ASP A 136 -48.96 24.75 2.04
N GLU A 137 -48.52 25.91 2.52
CA GLU A 137 -49.14 26.56 3.68
C GLU A 137 -50.51 27.16 3.34
N SER A 138 -50.72 27.55 2.08
CA SER A 138 -51.95 28.20 1.58
C SER A 138 -53.10 27.20 1.34
N ALA A 139 -52.76 25.91 1.23
CA ALA A 139 -53.72 24.85 0.95
C ALA A 139 -54.92 24.84 1.92
N PHE A 140 -56.08 24.46 1.38
CA PHE A 140 -57.33 24.29 2.11
C PHE A 140 -57.79 25.53 2.91
N GLY A 141 -57.48 26.72 2.41
CA GLY A 141 -57.82 28.00 3.04
C GLY A 141 -56.94 28.27 4.25
N ASP A 142 -55.62 28.32 4.01
CA ASP A 142 -54.58 28.60 5.02
C ASP A 142 -54.51 27.58 6.17
N LYS A 143 -54.96 26.35 5.92
CA LYS A 143 -54.85 25.24 6.89
C LYS A 143 -53.58 24.45 6.72
N GLY A 144 -52.89 24.64 5.60
CA GLY A 144 -51.69 23.92 5.22
C GLY A 144 -51.98 22.50 4.75
N PHE A 145 -51.08 22.00 3.91
CA PHE A 145 -51.03 20.60 3.48
C PHE A 145 -49.58 20.16 3.35
N ILE A 146 -49.31 18.91 3.74
CA ILE A 146 -48.00 18.29 3.55
C ILE A 146 -48.20 16.99 2.79
N PHE A 147 -47.76 16.99 1.53
CA PHE A 147 -47.65 15.77 0.75
C PHE A 147 -46.32 15.09 1.06
N ARG A 148 -46.35 13.79 1.35
CA ARG A 148 -45.15 13.00 1.64
C ARG A 148 -45.11 11.75 0.80
N PHE A 149 -43.96 11.49 0.20
CA PHE A 149 -43.71 10.22 -0.47
C PHE A 149 -42.26 9.78 -0.26
N ALA A 150 -42.03 8.47 -0.36
CA ALA A 150 -40.70 7.90 -0.28
C ALA A 150 -40.24 7.49 -1.68
N THR A 151 -38.95 7.68 -1.96
CA THR A 151 -38.33 7.24 -3.21
C THR A 151 -36.95 6.63 -2.92
N PRO A 152 -36.57 5.53 -3.59
CA PRO A 152 -35.23 4.99 -3.47
C PRO A 152 -34.24 5.87 -4.23
N ILE A 153 -33.13 6.17 -3.59
CA ILE A 153 -31.95 6.72 -4.23
C ILE A 153 -31.05 5.55 -4.60
N LEU A 154 -30.69 5.50 -5.87
CA LEU A 154 -29.84 4.47 -6.45
C LEU A 154 -28.51 5.12 -6.83
N VAL A 155 -27.43 4.63 -6.24
CA VAL A 155 -26.07 5.04 -6.56
C VAL A 155 -25.32 3.80 -7.02
N ASP A 156 -24.78 3.85 -8.23
CA ASP A 156 -24.00 2.77 -8.82
C ASP A 156 -22.58 3.26 -9.04
N HIS A 157 -21.59 2.63 -8.38
CA HIS A 157 -20.18 3.00 -8.48
C HIS A 157 -19.93 4.53 -8.34
N ASN A 158 -20.49 5.14 -7.29
CA ASN A 158 -20.44 6.58 -7.00
C ASN A 158 -21.19 7.51 -7.98
N GLN A 159 -21.97 6.94 -8.90
CA GLN A 159 -22.77 7.71 -9.85
C GLN A 159 -24.25 7.53 -9.56
N GLY A 160 -25.03 8.61 -9.62
CA GLY A 160 -26.48 8.50 -9.53
C GLY A 160 -27.02 7.66 -10.70
N ASN A 161 -27.84 6.65 -10.41
CA ASN A 161 -28.46 5.80 -11.41
C ASN A 161 -29.99 5.95 -11.36
N ARG A 162 -30.63 5.98 -12.54
CA ARG A 162 -32.09 6.04 -12.67
C ARG A 162 -32.70 4.73 -13.16
N LYS A 163 -31.87 3.72 -13.42
CA LYS A 163 -32.28 2.36 -13.82
C LYS A 163 -32.07 1.44 -12.62
N ASP A 164 -33.09 0.64 -12.32
CA ASP A 164 -33.00 -0.38 -11.28
C ASP A 164 -31.86 -1.35 -11.61
N PHE A 165 -30.87 -1.44 -10.72
CA PHE A 165 -29.77 -2.39 -10.81
C PHE A 165 -29.85 -3.31 -9.59
N ARG A 166 -29.85 -4.63 -9.83
CA ARG A 166 -29.69 -5.60 -8.74
C ARG A 166 -28.21 -5.67 -8.41
N ILE A 167 -27.84 -5.52 -7.14
CA ILE A 167 -26.45 -5.68 -6.70
C ILE A 167 -26.04 -7.13 -6.98
N THR A 168 -25.24 -7.34 -8.03
CA THR A 168 -24.67 -8.65 -8.39
C THR A 168 -23.33 -8.82 -7.69
N GLN A 169 -23.30 -9.64 -6.62
CA GLN A 169 -22.04 -9.98 -5.96
C GLN A 169 -21.24 -11.00 -6.79
N PHE A 170 -19.96 -10.72 -6.98
CA PHE A 170 -18.93 -11.76 -7.03
C PHE A 170 -18.31 -11.83 -5.63
N GLU A 171 -18.85 -12.68 -4.76
CA GLU A 171 -18.16 -13.00 -3.52
C GLU A 171 -16.86 -13.74 -3.87
N ARG A 172 -15.72 -13.11 -3.61
CA ARG A 172 -14.46 -13.85 -3.45
C ARG A 172 -14.71 -14.77 -2.25
N LEU A 173 -14.93 -16.06 -2.52
CA LEU A 173 -15.08 -17.09 -1.49
C LEU A 173 -14.03 -16.85 -0.40
N GLU A 174 -14.50 -16.63 0.83
CA GLU A 174 -13.65 -16.55 2.00
C GLU A 174 -12.73 -17.78 2.01
N THR A 175 -11.45 -17.52 2.29
CA THR A 175 -10.38 -18.51 2.44
C THR A 175 -10.69 -19.42 3.61
N ASP A 176 -11.52 -20.43 3.35
CA ASP A 176 -11.79 -21.47 4.32
C ASP A 176 -10.49 -22.23 4.58
N ARG A 177 -10.14 -22.42 5.86
CA ARG A 177 -8.92 -23.10 6.36
C ARG A 177 -8.83 -24.58 5.96
N ASP A 178 -9.73 -25.04 5.09
CA ASP A 178 -9.79 -26.38 4.52
C ASP A 178 -8.89 -26.55 3.29
N PHE A 179 -8.40 -25.47 2.66
CA PHE A 179 -7.52 -25.56 1.49
C PHE A 179 -6.25 -26.39 1.75
N CYS A 180 -5.59 -26.20 2.89
CA CYS A 180 -4.36 -26.94 3.23
C CYS A 180 -4.61 -28.34 3.79
N LYS A 181 -5.88 -28.70 4.09
CA LYS A 181 -6.23 -30.01 4.68
C LYS A 181 -6.34 -31.11 3.63
N ARG A 182 -6.80 -30.78 2.41
CA ARG A 182 -6.89 -31.74 1.31
C ARG A 182 -5.54 -31.90 0.63
N LYS A 183 -4.81 -32.95 1.00
CA LYS A 183 -3.48 -33.25 0.45
C LYS A 183 -3.56 -34.32 -0.65
N GLN A 184 -2.56 -34.33 -1.52
CA GLN A 184 -2.34 -35.41 -2.47
C GLN A 184 -1.99 -36.71 -1.73
N ASP A 185 -2.08 -37.83 -2.43
CA ASP A 185 -1.81 -39.18 -1.93
C ASP A 185 -0.33 -39.57 -1.95
N LYS A 186 0.51 -38.81 -2.67
CA LYS A 186 1.92 -39.12 -2.89
C LYS A 186 2.84 -38.08 -2.25
N LEU A 187 3.89 -38.57 -1.60
CA LEU A 187 4.96 -37.73 -1.06
C LEU A 187 5.69 -36.98 -2.17
N PHE A 188 6.06 -35.76 -1.86
CA PHE A 188 6.83 -34.85 -2.68
C PHE A 188 8.02 -34.36 -1.87
N SER A 189 9.21 -34.33 -2.48
CA SER A 189 10.44 -33.92 -1.81
C SER A 189 10.87 -32.53 -2.26
N VAL A 190 11.09 -31.64 -1.30
CA VAL A 190 11.65 -30.30 -1.54
C VAL A 190 13.08 -30.27 -1.02
N TYR A 191 14.03 -29.98 -1.90
CA TYR A 191 15.43 -29.79 -1.57
C TYR A 191 15.75 -28.30 -1.64
N ALA A 192 16.14 -27.70 -0.52
CA ALA A 192 16.70 -26.36 -0.49
C ALA A 192 18.21 -26.48 -0.61
N LYS A 193 18.81 -25.87 -1.63
CA LYS A 193 20.24 -26.00 -1.91
C LYS A 193 20.93 -24.65 -1.89
N ASP A 194 22.12 -24.59 -1.33
CA ASP A 194 22.97 -23.41 -1.46
C ASP A 194 23.37 -23.24 -2.92
N LYS A 195 23.06 -22.09 -3.53
CA LYS A 195 23.35 -21.83 -4.95
C LYS A 195 24.85 -21.87 -5.26
N MET A 196 25.70 -21.56 -4.28
CA MET A 196 27.16 -21.47 -4.45
C MET A 196 27.83 -22.83 -4.27
N THR A 197 27.46 -23.59 -3.23
CA THR A 197 28.11 -24.87 -2.92
C THR A 197 27.36 -26.08 -3.49
N GLY A 198 26.06 -25.94 -3.76
CA GLY A 198 25.17 -27.05 -4.15
C GLY A 198 24.76 -27.96 -3.00
N GLU A 199 25.19 -27.66 -1.77
CA GLU A 199 24.89 -28.46 -0.57
C GLU A 199 23.46 -28.23 -0.08
N ASP A 200 22.90 -29.24 0.57
CA ASP A 200 21.56 -29.14 1.15
C ASP A 200 21.55 -28.22 2.37
N ILE A 201 20.56 -27.34 2.45
CA ILE A 201 20.35 -26.44 3.57
C ILE A 201 19.27 -27.03 4.50
N LEU A 202 19.61 -27.16 5.77
CA LEU A 202 18.69 -27.62 6.82
C LEU A 202 17.88 -26.46 7.40
N ASP A 203 16.77 -26.78 8.07
CA ASP A 203 15.91 -25.82 8.77
C ASP A 203 15.28 -24.71 7.90
N VAL A 204 15.24 -24.91 6.59
CA VAL A 204 14.58 -24.01 5.62
C VAL A 204 13.07 -24.19 5.69
N ASN A 205 12.34 -23.11 5.95
CA ASN A 205 10.87 -23.11 5.91
C ASN A 205 10.39 -23.30 4.48
N VAL A 206 9.41 -24.19 4.29
CA VAL A 206 8.81 -24.48 3.00
C VAL A 206 7.32 -24.20 3.06
N THR A 207 6.86 -23.35 2.15
CA THR A 207 5.45 -22.96 1.98
C THR A 207 5.02 -23.27 0.55
N PHE A 208 3.84 -23.86 0.38
CA PHE A 208 3.24 -24.04 -0.93
C PHE A 208 2.27 -22.90 -1.22
N SER A 209 2.47 -22.20 -2.33
CA SER A 209 1.69 -21.03 -2.73
C SER A 209 0.91 -21.31 -4.00
N CYS A 210 -0.40 -21.01 -3.98
CA CYS A 210 -1.31 -21.16 -5.10
C CYS A 210 -1.80 -19.80 -5.58
N VAL A 211 -1.57 -19.47 -6.86
CA VAL A 211 -2.01 -18.21 -7.52
C VAL A 211 -1.71 -16.98 -6.66
N ASN A 212 -0.58 -16.99 -5.92
CA ASN A 212 -0.16 -15.96 -4.97
C ASN A 212 -1.26 -15.48 -4.00
N THR A 213 -2.23 -16.34 -3.69
CA THR A 213 -3.41 -16.02 -2.88
C THR A 213 -3.66 -17.02 -1.77
N TYR A 214 -3.21 -18.27 -1.91
CA TYR A 214 -3.36 -19.30 -0.89
C TYR A 214 -2.01 -19.92 -0.54
N ASP A 215 -1.57 -19.72 0.70
CA ASP A 215 -0.30 -20.23 1.21
C ASP A 215 -0.51 -21.33 2.26
N CYS A 216 0.15 -22.46 2.06
CA CYS A 216 0.15 -23.60 2.98
C CYS A 216 1.56 -23.86 3.48
N TYR A 217 1.83 -23.58 4.76
CA TYR A 217 3.08 -23.98 5.38
C TYR A 217 3.18 -25.52 5.44
N LEU A 218 4.22 -26.07 4.82
CA LEU A 218 4.42 -27.52 4.66
C LEU A 218 5.37 -28.11 5.70
N GLY A 219 6.25 -27.28 6.28
CA GLY A 219 7.25 -27.69 7.27
C GLY A 219 8.63 -27.09 6.98
N LYS A 220 9.67 -27.72 7.55
CA LYS A 220 11.07 -27.34 7.34
C LYS A 220 11.87 -28.49 6.73
N THR A 221 12.92 -28.17 5.98
CA THR A 221 13.93 -29.17 5.57
C THR A 221 14.63 -29.74 6.80
N ARG A 222 14.91 -31.05 6.78
CA ARG A 222 15.59 -31.78 7.86
C ARG A 222 16.52 -32.83 7.25
N ASN A 223 17.43 -33.34 8.05
CA ASN A 223 18.22 -34.49 7.66
C ASN A 223 17.30 -35.73 7.58
N ASP A 224 17.15 -36.27 6.37
CA ASP A 224 16.40 -37.48 6.06
C ASP A 224 17.32 -38.46 5.32
N GLY A 225 17.91 -39.40 6.07
CA GLY A 225 18.78 -40.42 5.50
C GLY A 225 20.12 -39.89 4.97
N GLY A 226 20.66 -38.81 5.53
CA GLY A 226 21.91 -38.19 5.10
C GLY A 226 21.75 -37.11 4.03
N VAL A 227 20.51 -36.77 3.67
CA VAL A 227 20.18 -35.73 2.68
C VAL A 227 19.26 -34.70 3.34
N GLY A 228 19.50 -33.41 3.10
CA GLY A 228 18.69 -32.33 3.66
C GLY A 228 17.45 -32.05 2.81
N ARG A 229 16.27 -32.46 3.27
CA ARG A 229 15.02 -32.25 2.51
C ARG A 229 13.79 -32.15 3.39
N LEU A 230 12.69 -31.70 2.80
CA LEU A 230 11.35 -31.88 3.33
C LEU A 230 10.58 -32.87 2.45
N SER A 231 10.23 -34.03 3.01
CA SER A 231 9.26 -34.95 2.39
C SER A 231 7.87 -34.67 2.96
N THR A 232 6.95 -34.25 2.10
CA THR A 232 5.60 -33.81 2.51
C THR A 232 4.57 -34.10 1.44
N LEU A 233 3.29 -33.94 1.75
CA LEU A 233 2.20 -34.05 0.78
C LEU A 233 1.78 -32.65 0.34
N LEU A 234 1.77 -32.42 -0.97
CA LEU A 234 1.30 -31.14 -1.54
C LEU A 234 -0.23 -31.02 -1.42
N PRO A 235 -0.80 -29.82 -1.34
CA PRO A 235 -2.24 -29.61 -1.48
C PRO A 235 -2.79 -30.16 -2.81
N ALA A 236 -3.96 -30.79 -2.78
CA ALA A 236 -4.52 -31.48 -3.95
C ALA A 236 -5.22 -30.52 -4.95
N PHE A 237 -5.72 -29.40 -4.47
CA PHE A 237 -6.58 -28.51 -5.27
C PHE A 237 -5.80 -27.63 -6.26
N CYS A 238 -4.55 -27.32 -5.96
CA CYS A 238 -3.76 -26.40 -6.77
C CYS A 238 -2.53 -27.08 -7.33
N SER A 239 -2.62 -27.44 -8.61
CA SER A 239 -1.54 -28.09 -9.34
C SER A 239 -1.58 -27.65 -10.81
N PRO A 240 -0.54 -26.97 -11.33
CA PRO A 240 0.72 -26.66 -10.67
C PRO A 240 0.66 -25.39 -9.80
N GLY A 241 1.17 -25.49 -8.57
CA GLY A 241 1.45 -24.34 -7.69
C GLY A 241 2.94 -24.03 -7.59
N SER A 242 3.31 -23.14 -6.67
CA SER A 242 4.68 -22.75 -6.39
C SER A 242 5.13 -23.22 -5.01
N VAL A 243 6.42 -23.54 -4.87
CA VAL A 243 7.07 -23.73 -3.58
C VAL A 243 7.88 -22.48 -3.26
N VAL A 244 7.61 -21.87 -2.11
CA VAL A 244 8.35 -20.73 -1.56
C VAL A 244 9.19 -21.23 -0.40
N VAL A 245 10.48 -20.94 -0.42
CA VAL A 245 11.43 -21.34 0.62
C VAL A 245 12.04 -20.11 1.30
N THR A 246 12.13 -20.13 2.63
CA THR A 246 12.69 -19.02 3.41
C THR A 246 13.67 -19.52 4.47
N HIS A 247 14.78 -18.78 4.64
CA HIS A 247 15.80 -19.02 5.64
C HIS A 247 16.44 -17.67 6.02
N GLN A 248 16.89 -17.51 7.26
CA GLN A 248 17.40 -16.22 7.76
C GLN A 248 18.68 -15.76 7.03
N ASP A 249 19.54 -16.71 6.66
CA ASP A 249 20.86 -16.44 6.05
C ASP A 249 20.83 -16.42 4.51
N TYR A 250 19.66 -16.54 3.89
CA TYR A 250 19.50 -16.65 2.44
C TYR A 250 18.36 -15.78 1.92
N ALA A 251 18.44 -15.41 0.65
CA ALA A 251 17.31 -14.77 -0.03
C ALA A 251 16.15 -15.76 -0.19
N THR A 252 14.92 -15.25 -0.03
CA THR A 252 13.70 -15.99 -0.35
C THR A 252 13.73 -16.44 -1.81
N ALA A 253 13.26 -17.65 -2.07
CA ALA A 253 13.16 -18.16 -3.43
C ALA A 253 11.79 -18.82 -3.66
N ARG A 254 11.16 -18.56 -4.80
CA ARG A 254 10.01 -19.32 -5.30
C ARG A 254 10.41 -20.18 -6.48
N LYS A 255 9.84 -21.38 -6.52
CA LYS A 255 9.91 -22.26 -7.66
C LYS A 255 8.51 -22.70 -8.07
N GLN A 256 8.06 -22.25 -9.23
CA GLN A 256 6.86 -22.79 -9.85
C GLN A 256 7.10 -24.26 -10.21
N LEU A 257 6.20 -25.15 -9.77
CA LEU A 257 6.30 -26.57 -10.08
C LEU A 257 5.88 -26.80 -11.53
N SER A 258 6.73 -27.48 -12.30
CA SER A 258 6.39 -27.95 -13.65
C SER A 258 5.69 -29.31 -13.61
N PRO A 259 5.01 -29.74 -14.70
CA PRO A 259 4.51 -31.10 -14.83
C PRO A 259 5.59 -32.16 -14.56
N THR A 260 6.82 -31.94 -15.02
CA THR A 260 7.97 -32.83 -14.77
C THR A 260 8.30 -32.95 -13.29
N ASN A 261 8.28 -31.84 -12.53
CA ASN A 261 8.50 -31.89 -11.07
C ASN A 261 7.44 -32.75 -10.39
N LEU A 262 6.17 -32.60 -10.80
CA LEU A 262 5.05 -33.35 -10.24
C LEU A 262 5.13 -34.83 -10.58
N GLU A 263 5.56 -35.20 -11.78
CA GLU A 263 5.80 -36.59 -12.18
C GLU A 263 6.96 -37.22 -11.41
N GLN A 264 8.10 -36.51 -11.33
CA GLN A 264 9.30 -36.96 -10.63
C GLN A 264 9.20 -36.89 -9.10
N ARG A 265 8.20 -36.16 -8.57
CA ARG A 265 7.92 -35.97 -7.14
C ARG A 265 9.03 -35.25 -6.36
N TYR A 266 9.77 -34.38 -7.02
CA TYR A 266 10.70 -33.50 -6.32
C TYR A 266 10.93 -32.16 -7.03
N VAL A 267 11.49 -31.22 -6.26
CA VAL A 267 12.01 -29.95 -6.77
C VAL A 267 13.26 -29.55 -6.00
N ASP A 268 14.25 -29.07 -6.75
CA ASP A 268 15.42 -28.39 -6.21
C ASP A 268 15.16 -26.88 -6.25
N VAL A 269 15.33 -26.22 -5.11
CA VAL A 269 15.19 -24.78 -4.97
C VAL A 269 16.54 -24.21 -4.55
N PRO A 270 17.30 -23.57 -5.45
CA PRO A 270 18.57 -22.94 -5.10
C PRO A 270 18.30 -21.61 -4.36
N LEU A 271 18.95 -21.44 -3.20
CA LEU A 271 18.89 -20.22 -2.39
C LEU A 271 20.21 -19.45 -2.51
N VAL A 272 20.12 -18.13 -2.61
CA VAL A 272 21.29 -17.24 -2.68
C VAL A 272 21.71 -16.85 -1.26
N PRO A 273 22.94 -17.17 -0.82
CA PRO A 273 23.39 -16.82 0.53
C PRO A 273 23.54 -15.31 0.66
N LEU A 274 23.08 -14.80 1.81
CA LEU A 274 23.21 -13.39 2.19
C LEU A 274 24.39 -13.23 3.16
N LYS A 275 24.98 -12.03 3.14
CA LYS A 275 25.97 -11.60 4.10
C LYS A 275 25.49 -10.33 4.79
N PRO A 276 25.31 -10.34 6.13
CA PRO A 276 25.05 -9.14 6.88
C PRO A 276 26.33 -8.32 7.01
N LEU A 277 26.29 -7.03 6.64
CA LEU A 277 27.39 -6.07 6.75
C LEU A 277 26.96 -4.87 7.58
N THR A 278 27.85 -4.35 8.42
CA THR A 278 27.60 -3.11 9.16
C THR A 278 27.45 -1.96 8.18
N LEU A 279 26.39 -1.17 8.31
CA LEU A 279 26.11 -0.05 7.42
C LEU A 279 26.71 1.25 7.97
N ARG A 280 27.45 1.94 7.12
CA ARG A 280 27.88 3.33 7.32
C ARG A 280 27.47 4.20 6.14
N VAL A 281 27.26 5.48 6.41
CA VAL A 281 27.03 6.48 5.37
C VAL A 281 27.99 7.65 5.55
N GLN A 282 28.54 8.10 4.43
CA GLN A 282 29.26 9.36 4.28
C GLN A 282 28.56 10.21 3.22
N LYS A 283 28.69 11.54 3.30
CA LYS A 283 28.13 12.47 2.33
C LYS A 283 29.21 13.20 1.54
N ARG A 284 28.92 13.54 0.28
CA ARG A 284 29.72 14.44 -0.56
C ARG A 284 28.87 15.65 -0.94
N LYS A 285 29.40 16.86 -0.75
CA LYS A 285 28.71 18.10 -1.14
C LYS A 285 28.81 18.30 -2.65
N LEU A 286 27.70 18.56 -3.31
CA LEU A 286 27.63 18.94 -4.73
C LEU A 286 27.45 20.44 -4.84
N ILE A 287 28.53 21.14 -5.17
CA ILE A 287 28.56 22.61 -5.31
C ILE A 287 28.88 22.91 -6.76
N ASN A 288 28.03 23.67 -7.46
CA ASN A 288 28.22 24.00 -8.88
C ASN A 288 28.51 22.79 -9.79
N ARG A 289 27.87 21.64 -9.50
CA ARG A 289 28.08 20.33 -10.18
C ARG A 289 29.44 19.67 -9.95
N GLU A 290 30.21 20.12 -8.95
CA GLU A 290 31.46 19.49 -8.55
C GLU A 290 31.30 18.82 -7.17
N LEU A 291 31.66 17.54 -7.11
CA LEU A 291 31.63 16.75 -5.89
C LEU A 291 32.87 17.04 -5.04
N GLN A 292 32.62 17.52 -3.82
CA GLN A 292 33.66 17.73 -2.82
C GLN A 292 34.12 16.41 -2.19
N ASP A 293 35.14 16.47 -1.34
CA ASP A 293 35.62 15.31 -0.58
C ASP A 293 34.55 14.74 0.35
N PRO A 294 34.58 13.41 0.62
CA PRO A 294 33.62 12.77 1.52
C PRO A 294 33.80 13.24 2.97
N ILE A 295 32.68 13.51 3.63
CA ILE A 295 32.59 13.89 5.04
C ILE A 295 31.51 13.07 5.74
N SER A 296 31.54 13.03 7.07
CA SER A 296 30.44 12.45 7.85
C SER A 296 29.18 13.30 7.76
N LEU A 297 28.03 12.70 8.06
CA LEU A 297 26.78 13.44 8.23
C LEU A 297 26.92 14.46 9.38
N GLU A 298 26.31 15.62 9.21
CA GLU A 298 26.27 16.66 10.24
C GLU A 298 25.27 16.27 11.36
N PRO A 299 25.42 16.79 12.59
CA PRO A 299 24.47 16.51 13.66
C PRO A 299 23.04 16.86 13.27
N GLY A 300 22.13 15.90 13.42
CA GLY A 300 20.72 16.05 13.03
C GLY A 300 20.42 15.61 11.60
N GLU A 301 21.43 15.39 10.76
CA GLU A 301 21.21 14.75 9.46
C GLU A 301 21.10 13.23 9.61
N TYR A 302 20.33 12.64 8.71
CA TYR A 302 20.23 11.19 8.57
C TYR A 302 19.93 10.80 7.13
N ALA A 303 20.28 9.58 6.79
CA ALA A 303 20.06 8.97 5.50
C ALA A 303 19.07 7.82 5.63
N VAL A 304 18.16 7.71 4.67
CA VAL A 304 17.27 6.55 4.52
C VAL A 304 17.72 5.80 3.27
N ILE A 305 18.13 4.56 3.45
CA ILE A 305 18.70 3.68 2.43
C ILE A 305 17.67 2.65 2.04
N PHE A 306 17.44 2.50 0.74
CA PHE A 306 16.61 1.47 0.14
C PHE A 306 17.45 0.66 -0.82
N LEU A 307 17.36 -0.66 -0.68
CA LEU A 307 18.08 -1.61 -1.51
C LEU A 307 17.10 -2.66 -1.99
N ASN A 308 16.80 -2.67 -3.29
CA ASN A 308 15.90 -3.65 -3.91
C ASN A 308 16.61 -4.31 -5.10
N THR A 309 16.11 -5.46 -5.55
CA THR A 309 16.53 -6.06 -6.82
C THR A 309 15.39 -6.88 -7.41
N GLN A 310 15.35 -6.99 -8.73
CA GLN A 310 14.44 -7.91 -9.43
C GLN A 310 15.08 -9.30 -9.67
N GLU A 311 16.38 -9.43 -9.41
CA GLU A 311 17.11 -10.69 -9.59
C GLU A 311 16.88 -11.69 -8.43
N LEU A 312 16.41 -11.18 -7.28
CA LEU A 312 16.05 -11.96 -6.10
C LEU A 312 14.58 -11.69 -5.76
N GLU A 313 13.86 -12.76 -5.44
CA GLU A 313 12.44 -12.65 -5.15
C GLU A 313 12.18 -12.15 -3.73
N ASP A 314 11.17 -11.28 -3.61
CA ASP A 314 10.79 -10.62 -2.36
C ASP A 314 11.98 -9.95 -1.63
N PHE A 315 13.04 -9.58 -2.36
CA PHE A 315 14.20 -8.93 -1.79
C PHE A 315 14.03 -7.41 -1.77
N GLY A 316 13.94 -6.86 -0.56
CA GLY A 316 13.98 -5.43 -0.32
C GLY A 316 14.42 -5.12 1.10
N SER A 317 15.34 -4.18 1.24
CA SER A 317 15.84 -3.71 2.53
C SER A 317 15.68 -2.20 2.64
N MET A 318 15.19 -1.74 3.79
CA MET A 318 15.15 -0.34 4.18
C MET A 318 15.98 -0.18 5.46
N ARG A 319 16.85 0.82 5.49
CA ARG A 319 17.71 1.15 6.64
C ARG A 319 17.79 2.65 6.86
N GLU A 320 18.01 3.07 8.10
CA GLU A 320 18.26 4.46 8.45
C GLU A 320 19.65 4.60 9.05
N TYR A 321 20.35 5.70 8.75
CA TYR A 321 21.68 5.97 9.28
C TYR A 321 21.85 7.46 9.64
N PRO A 322 22.28 7.82 10.86
CA PRO A 322 22.46 6.93 12.01
C PRO A 322 21.12 6.27 12.41
N GLN A 323 21.21 5.12 13.05
CA GLN A 323 20.02 4.36 13.48
C GLN A 323 19.18 5.20 14.45
N LEU A 324 17.85 5.02 14.42
CA LEU A 324 16.92 5.56 15.42
C LEU A 324 16.81 7.10 15.47
N HIS A 325 17.05 7.80 14.35
CA HIS A 325 16.82 9.23 14.29
C HIS A 325 15.37 9.56 14.70
N GLY A 326 15.17 10.35 15.76
CA GLY A 326 13.84 10.78 16.24
C GLY A 326 13.08 9.79 17.13
N TYR A 327 13.64 8.62 17.47
CA TYR A 327 12.98 7.66 18.37
C TYR A 327 13.37 7.89 19.83
N THR A 328 12.41 7.73 20.75
CA THR A 328 12.65 7.77 22.21
C THR A 328 13.01 6.37 22.75
N GLU A 329 13.72 6.27 23.88
CA GLU A 329 14.05 4.99 24.55
C GLU A 329 12.82 4.07 24.74
N SER A 330 11.62 4.63 24.87
CA SER A 330 10.37 3.87 25.01
C SER A 330 9.90 3.14 23.73
N GLN A 331 10.47 3.48 22.57
CA GLN A 331 10.12 2.90 21.27
C GLN A 331 11.14 1.85 20.77
N GLU A 332 12.27 1.67 21.46
CA GLU A 332 13.25 0.61 21.16
C GLU A 332 12.64 -0.80 21.28
N SER A 333 11.71 -0.99 22.22
CA SER A 333 10.93 -2.24 22.38
C SER A 333 10.09 -2.62 21.15
N TYR A 334 9.72 -1.66 20.29
CA TYR A 334 8.96 -1.95 19.06
C TYR A 334 9.88 -2.49 17.95
N LEU A 335 11.16 -2.14 18.00
CA LEU A 335 12.16 -2.51 17.01
C LEU A 335 12.75 -3.91 17.27
N ASP A 336 12.80 -4.34 18.52
CA ASP A 336 13.09 -5.75 18.87
C ASP A 336 12.11 -6.74 18.21
N ASN A 337 10.86 -6.30 17.94
CA ASN A 337 9.84 -7.12 17.27
C ASN A 337 9.94 -7.10 15.73
N LEU A 338 10.71 -6.18 15.15
CA LEU A 338 10.90 -6.08 13.69
C LEU A 338 11.97 -7.04 13.13
N GLY A 339 12.64 -7.79 14.01
CA GLY A 339 13.44 -8.96 13.63
C GLY A 339 14.61 -8.63 12.72
N GLY A 340 15.69 -8.08 13.28
CA GLY A 340 16.95 -7.90 12.57
C GLY A 340 17.83 -6.84 13.21
N ASP A 341 19.14 -7.01 13.11
CA ASP A 341 20.11 -5.99 13.48
C ASP A 341 19.99 -4.80 12.50
N LEU A 342 19.32 -3.73 12.91
CA LEU A 342 19.06 -2.56 12.07
C LEU A 342 20.36 -1.88 11.62
N SER A 343 21.46 -2.08 12.37
CA SER A 343 22.79 -1.59 11.98
C SER A 343 23.38 -2.33 10.78
N LYS A 344 22.79 -3.46 10.39
CA LYS A 344 23.30 -4.31 9.31
C LYS A 344 22.39 -4.35 8.10
N ILE A 345 23.02 -4.33 6.93
CA ILE A 345 22.38 -4.55 5.64
C ILE A 345 22.81 -5.90 5.08
N ASN A 346 21.87 -6.65 4.52
CA ASN A 346 22.16 -7.94 3.91
C ASN A 346 22.44 -7.75 2.43
N LEU A 347 23.60 -8.22 1.97
CA LEU A 347 23.95 -8.29 0.54
C LEU A 347 24.13 -9.75 0.12
N ALA A 348 23.64 -10.14 -1.05
CA ALA A 348 23.91 -11.44 -1.62
C ALA A 348 25.41 -11.65 -1.86
N LYS A 349 25.91 -12.86 -1.58
CA LYS A 349 27.27 -13.29 -1.94
C LYS A 349 27.41 -13.68 -3.41
N ASP A 350 26.44 -13.32 -4.24
CA ASP A 350 26.39 -13.56 -5.68
C ASP A 350 26.44 -12.20 -6.40
N ARG A 351 26.74 -12.21 -7.70
CA ARG A 351 26.80 -10.99 -8.51
C ARG A 351 25.38 -10.53 -8.85
N ILE A 352 24.81 -9.73 -7.96
CA ILE A 352 23.46 -9.16 -8.06
C ILE A 352 23.57 -7.65 -8.27
N THR A 353 22.76 -7.13 -9.19
CA THR A 353 22.55 -5.69 -9.36
C THR A 353 21.40 -5.24 -8.46
N TYR A 354 21.68 -4.27 -7.62
CA TYR A 354 20.69 -3.65 -6.75
C TYR A 354 20.31 -2.28 -7.28
N GLU A 355 19.04 -1.95 -7.19
CA GLU A 355 18.59 -0.57 -7.20
C GLU A 355 18.85 0.01 -5.81
N LEU A 356 19.95 0.77 -5.69
CA LEU A 356 20.33 1.46 -4.48
C LEU A 356 19.81 2.89 -4.53
N ASN A 357 18.98 3.23 -3.55
CA ASN A 357 18.50 4.59 -3.34
C ASN A 357 18.84 5.06 -1.93
N ILE A 358 19.32 6.28 -1.82
CA ILE A 358 19.59 6.93 -0.55
C ILE A 358 18.92 8.30 -0.58
N VAL A 359 18.17 8.66 0.46
CA VAL A 359 17.63 10.00 0.66
C VAL A 359 18.35 10.62 1.85
N LEU A 360 18.93 11.81 1.68
CA LEU A 360 19.59 12.56 2.76
C LEU A 360 18.64 13.64 3.28
N LEU A 361 18.39 13.62 4.58
CA LEU A 361 17.46 14.49 5.28
C LEU A 361 18.20 15.32 6.34
N ASN A 362 17.74 16.55 6.56
CA ASN A 362 18.20 17.40 7.66
C ASN A 362 17.38 17.13 8.94
N ALA A 363 17.68 17.89 10.01
CA ALA A 363 17.01 17.77 11.31
C ALA A 363 15.50 18.09 11.28
N ASP A 364 15.04 18.82 10.26
CA ASP A 364 13.65 19.21 10.06
C ASP A 364 12.89 18.20 9.16
N ASN A 365 13.52 17.07 8.82
CA ASN A 365 13.04 16.05 7.88
C ASN A 365 12.87 16.56 6.43
N GLU A 366 13.59 17.62 6.06
CA GLU A 366 13.59 18.14 4.70
C GLU A 366 14.66 17.41 3.86
N PRO A 367 14.33 16.98 2.63
CA PRO A 367 15.30 16.35 1.76
C PRO A 367 16.30 17.40 1.27
N ILE A 368 17.57 17.22 1.64
CA ILE A 368 18.71 18.09 1.27
C ILE A 368 19.66 17.41 0.28
N GLY A 369 19.37 16.16 -0.09
CA GLY A 369 20.16 15.40 -1.03
C GLY A 369 19.68 13.96 -1.18
N GLY A 370 20.50 13.15 -1.83
CA GLY A 370 20.20 11.76 -2.08
C GLY A 370 21.14 11.12 -3.09
N PHE A 371 20.78 9.93 -3.55
CA PHE A 371 21.56 9.14 -4.49
C PHE A 371 20.68 8.04 -5.08
N ILE A 372 20.73 7.84 -6.40
CA ILE A 372 20.05 6.73 -7.08
C ILE A 372 21.04 6.08 -8.04
N GLN A 373 21.24 4.77 -7.92
CA GLN A 373 22.12 4.02 -8.82
C GLN A 373 21.76 2.54 -8.87
N ASP A 374 21.90 1.96 -10.07
CA ASP A 374 22.11 0.52 -10.21
C ASP A 374 23.52 0.16 -9.73
N TRP A 375 23.60 -0.54 -8.60
CA TRP A 375 24.83 -0.89 -7.93
C TRP A 375 25.05 -2.40 -7.94
N THR A 376 26.11 -2.85 -8.61
CA THR A 376 26.53 -4.26 -8.67
C THR A 376 27.85 -4.44 -7.90
N PRO A 377 27.81 -4.66 -6.57
CA PRO A 377 29.02 -4.87 -5.78
C PRO A 377 29.77 -6.16 -6.18
N ASP A 378 31.10 -6.16 -6.07
CA ASP A 378 31.91 -7.36 -6.34
C ASP A 378 31.68 -8.40 -5.22
N PRO A 379 31.26 -9.63 -5.55
CA PRO A 379 31.08 -10.70 -4.56
C PRO A 379 32.30 -10.97 -3.68
N ASN A 380 33.52 -10.77 -4.21
CA ASN A 380 34.75 -10.96 -3.44
C ASN A 380 34.93 -9.90 -2.36
N GLN A 381 34.54 -8.65 -2.64
CA GLN A 381 34.55 -7.57 -1.66
C GLN A 381 33.52 -7.85 -0.56
N ILE A 382 32.31 -8.29 -0.94
CA ILE A 382 31.28 -8.71 0.02
C ILE A 382 31.81 -9.84 0.89
N ALA A 383 32.37 -10.90 0.31
CA ALA A 383 32.83 -12.08 1.04
C ALA A 383 33.88 -11.77 2.12
N GLY A 384 34.76 -10.78 1.90
CA GLY A 384 35.79 -10.36 2.85
C GLY A 384 35.38 -9.27 3.85
N ALA A 385 34.36 -8.46 3.55
CA ALA A 385 34.04 -7.27 4.34
C ALA A 385 33.26 -7.53 5.63
N GLU A 386 33.41 -6.66 6.61
CA GLU A 386 32.54 -6.57 7.80
C GLU A 386 31.63 -5.34 7.73
N GLU A 387 32.03 -4.33 6.95
CA GLU A 387 31.37 -3.04 6.82
C GLU A 387 31.17 -2.65 5.34
N VAL A 388 30.06 -1.99 5.07
CA VAL A 388 29.80 -1.28 3.82
C VAL A 388 29.59 0.20 4.11
N MET A 389 30.35 1.04 3.40
CA MET A 389 30.29 2.49 3.44
C MET A 389 29.58 2.99 2.18
N LEU A 390 28.33 3.42 2.34
CA LEU A 390 27.57 4.04 1.27
C LEU A 390 27.86 5.54 1.22
N THR A 391 27.84 6.09 0.02
CA THR A 391 28.13 7.51 -0.22
C THR A 391 26.87 8.17 -0.76
N VAL A 392 26.42 9.24 -0.12
CA VAL A 392 25.26 10.04 -0.54
C VAL A 392 25.67 11.45 -0.95
N ILE A 393 24.88 12.10 -1.79
CA ILE A 393 25.16 13.47 -2.25
C ILE A 393 24.30 14.44 -1.44
N GLU A 394 24.90 15.54 -0.97
CA GLU A 394 24.19 16.71 -0.47
C GLU A 394 24.17 17.78 -1.56
N GLN A 395 22.98 18.26 -1.94
CA GLN A 395 22.83 19.30 -2.97
C GLN A 395 22.97 20.68 -2.34
N ILE A 396 23.92 21.50 -2.82
CA ILE A 396 24.06 22.89 -2.36
C ILE A 396 23.83 23.84 -3.56
N PRO A 397 22.96 24.87 -3.44
CA PRO A 397 22.16 25.21 -2.24
C PRO A 397 21.02 24.22 -1.98
N HIS A 398 20.58 24.12 -0.72
CA HIS A 398 19.44 23.28 -0.34
C HIS A 398 18.15 23.79 -1.01
N PRO A 399 17.23 22.89 -1.39
CA PRO A 399 15.99 23.28 -2.03
C PRO A 399 15.04 23.97 -1.02
N ILE A 400 14.57 25.16 -1.34
CA ILE A 400 13.69 25.96 -0.46
C ILE A 400 12.19 25.78 -0.77
N ASN A 401 11.83 24.97 -1.77
CA ASN A 401 10.45 24.67 -2.14
C ASN A 401 10.34 23.34 -2.89
N ALA A 402 9.11 22.83 -3.04
CA ALA A 402 8.84 21.55 -3.69
C ALA A 402 9.32 21.46 -5.14
N LEU A 403 9.31 22.57 -5.89
CA LEU A 403 9.82 22.59 -7.27
C LEU A 403 11.34 22.38 -7.30
N GLN A 404 12.07 23.02 -6.39
CA GLN A 404 13.51 22.83 -6.26
C GLN A 404 13.87 21.45 -5.71
N GLN A 405 13.04 20.87 -4.84
CA GLN A 405 13.20 19.48 -4.40
C GLN A 405 13.07 18.51 -5.58
N ALA A 406 12.06 18.71 -6.44
CA ALA A 406 11.91 17.89 -7.66
C ALA A 406 13.11 18.07 -8.61
N GLN A 407 13.61 19.30 -8.78
CA GLN A 407 14.80 19.58 -9.59
C GLN A 407 16.07 18.94 -9.02
N MET A 408 16.23 18.97 -7.70
CA MET A 408 17.33 18.28 -7.02
C MET A 408 17.30 16.78 -7.34
N MET A 409 16.14 16.13 -7.23
CA MET A 409 16.02 14.70 -7.54
C MET A 409 16.44 14.38 -8.98
N MET A 410 16.12 15.24 -9.96
CA MET A 410 16.57 15.07 -11.35
C MET A 410 18.10 15.19 -11.49
N VAL A 411 18.76 16.04 -10.70
CA VAL A 411 20.23 16.17 -10.69
C VAL A 411 20.89 14.94 -10.08
N LEU A 412 20.25 14.34 -9.07
CA LEU A 412 20.74 13.15 -8.37
C LEU A 412 20.63 11.87 -9.22
N GLU A 413 19.89 11.91 -10.33
CA GLU A 413 19.84 10.86 -11.36
C GLU A 413 20.83 11.08 -12.52
N ASP A 414 21.55 12.22 -12.55
CA ASP A 414 22.51 12.50 -13.62
C ASP A 414 23.67 11.49 -13.58
N GLU A 415 23.70 10.59 -14.58
CA GLU A 415 24.74 9.56 -14.71
C GLU A 415 26.17 10.10 -14.64
N LYS A 416 26.42 11.35 -15.03
CA LYS A 416 27.76 11.94 -14.96
C LYS A 416 28.20 12.18 -13.52
N ILE A 417 27.25 12.47 -12.64
CA ILE A 417 27.50 12.70 -11.22
C ILE A 417 27.50 11.35 -10.50
N THR A 418 26.51 10.50 -10.76
CA THR A 418 26.37 9.22 -10.04
C THR A 418 27.50 8.23 -10.34
N LYS A 419 28.07 8.23 -11.56
CA LYS A 419 29.24 7.39 -11.89
C LYS A 419 30.53 7.78 -11.15
N GLN A 420 30.60 8.98 -10.55
CA GLN A 420 31.73 9.41 -9.74
C GLN A 420 31.57 9.03 -8.25
N ILE A 421 30.45 8.41 -7.90
CA ILE A 421 30.19 7.92 -6.55
C ILE A 421 30.65 6.48 -6.45
N GLU A 422 31.51 6.23 -5.47
CA GLU A 422 31.97 4.89 -5.13
C GLU A 422 31.51 4.55 -3.71
N HIS A 423 31.14 3.29 -3.53
CA HIS A 423 30.84 2.69 -2.23
C HIS A 423 32.02 1.80 -1.83
N ALA A 424 32.40 1.85 -0.55
CA ALA A 424 33.56 1.13 -0.07
C ALA A 424 33.16 -0.05 0.81
N PHE A 425 33.96 -1.11 0.74
CA PHE A 425 33.89 -2.28 1.59
C PHE A 425 35.11 -2.29 2.50
N ARG A 426 34.93 -2.59 3.79
CA ARG A 426 36.01 -2.67 4.78
C ARG A 426 36.00 -3.99 5.52
#